data_AF-A0A3N5V8C6-F1
#
_entry.id   AF-A0A3N5V8C6-F1
#
_cell.length_a   1.000
_cell.length_b   1.000
_cell.length_c   1.000
_cell.angle_alpha   90.00
_cell.angle_beta   90.00
_cell.angle_gamma   90.00
#
_symmetry.space_group_name_H-M   'P 1'
#
loop_
_entity.id
_entity.type
_entity.pdbx_description
1 polymer ?
#
loop_
_entity_poly.entity_id
_entity_poly.type
_entity_poly.pdbx_seq_one_letter_code
_entity_poly.pdbx_strand_id
1 'polypeptide(L)'
;MKLKNTWVYIDGSARSLITMLKIAFDENVNYEKAEDVSLHNNRIIPVNFVTEHKKLLQHLYNLISNEYLCIPESMEKVIISLKSAVANEYLLDKSQSSYNDTLDALRLAVKPNRFD
;
A
#
# COMPACT_ATOMS: atom_id res chain seq x y z
N MET A 1 -12.46 -14.44 -10.55
CA MET A 1 -12.10 -14.05 -9.17
C MET A 1 -13.14 -13.06 -8.65
N LYS A 2 -13.86 -13.33 -7.55
CA LYS A 2 -14.96 -12.47 -7.04
C LYS A 2 -14.46 -11.47 -5.98
N LEU A 3 -13.64 -10.49 -6.37
CA LEU A 3 -13.35 -9.30 -5.56
C LEU A 3 -14.32 -8.19 -5.99
N LYS A 4 -15.60 -8.26 -5.60
CA LYS A 4 -16.60 -7.35 -6.20
C LYS A 4 -16.46 -5.88 -5.75
N ASN A 5 -15.97 -5.61 -4.53
CA ASN A 5 -15.92 -4.25 -3.94
C ASN A 5 -14.58 -3.97 -3.21
N THR A 6 -13.44 -4.42 -3.73
CA THR A 6 -12.14 -4.22 -3.07
C THR A 6 -11.18 -3.55 -4.03
N TRP A 7 -10.62 -2.40 -3.62
CA TRP A 7 -9.48 -1.79 -4.30
C TRP A 7 -8.21 -2.55 -3.90
N VAL A 8 -7.36 -2.78 -4.90
CA VAL A 8 -6.07 -3.46 -4.75
C VAL A 8 -4.99 -2.43 -5.04
N TYR A 9 -4.38 -1.91 -3.97
CA TYR A 9 -3.24 -1.02 -4.06
C TYR A 9 -1.96 -1.82 -4.31
N ILE A 10 -1.18 -1.43 -5.32
CA ILE A 10 0.04 -2.13 -5.72
C ILE A 10 1.14 -1.09 -5.92
N ASP A 11 2.37 -1.40 -5.49
CA ASP A 11 3.52 -0.56 -5.83
C ASP A 11 3.67 -0.46 -7.36
N GLY A 12 3.73 0.77 -7.88
CA GLY A 12 3.89 1.09 -9.30
C GLY A 12 5.14 0.50 -9.93
N SER A 13 6.14 0.09 -9.15
CA SER A 13 7.30 -0.66 -9.64
C SER A 13 6.93 -2.04 -10.21
N ALA A 14 5.82 -2.64 -9.76
CA ALA A 14 5.36 -3.98 -10.18
C ALA A 14 4.56 -3.96 -11.49
N ARG A 15 5.07 -3.29 -12.53
CA ARG A 15 4.38 -3.04 -13.81
C ARG A 15 3.75 -4.30 -14.44
N SER A 16 4.50 -5.40 -14.52
CA SER A 16 4.00 -6.63 -15.14
C SER A 16 2.79 -7.21 -14.40
N LEU A 17 2.80 -7.17 -13.06
CA LEU A 17 1.68 -7.62 -12.23
C LEU A 17 0.46 -6.70 -12.42
N ILE A 18 0.67 -5.39 -12.40
CA ILE A 18 -0.39 -4.39 -12.60
C ILE A 18 -1.04 -4.60 -13.97
N THR A 19 -0.25 -4.72 -15.04
CA THR A 19 -0.78 -4.92 -16.40
C THR A 19 -1.57 -6.23 -16.50
N MET A 20 -1.03 -7.33 -15.95
CA MET A 20 -1.74 -8.61 -15.93
C MET A 20 -3.08 -8.53 -15.19
N LEU A 21 -3.11 -7.87 -14.03
CA LEU A 21 -4.34 -7.70 -13.26
C LEU A 21 -5.33 -6.77 -13.97
N LYS A 22 -4.87 -5.66 -14.54
CA LYS A 22 -5.75 -4.76 -15.30
C LYS A 22 -6.41 -5.46 -16.49
N ILE A 23 -5.67 -6.29 -17.24
CA ILE A 23 -6.25 -7.16 -18.27
C ILE A 23 -7.29 -8.12 -17.67
N ALA A 24 -6.96 -8.77 -16.55
CA ALA A 24 -7.87 -9.74 -15.90
C ALA A 24 -9.15 -9.10 -15.34
N PHE A 25 -9.14 -7.79 -15.07
CA PHE A 25 -10.26 -7.01 -14.57
C PHE A 25 -10.93 -6.12 -15.64
N ASP A 26 -10.52 -6.24 -16.91
CA ASP A 26 -11.03 -5.41 -18.03
C ASP A 26 -10.83 -3.89 -17.78
N GLU A 27 -9.67 -3.52 -17.23
CA GLU A 27 -9.27 -2.14 -16.97
C GLU A 27 -8.25 -1.62 -18.01
N ASN A 28 -8.20 -0.30 -18.20
CA ASN A 28 -7.20 0.35 -19.05
C ASN A 28 -5.76 0.07 -18.56
N VAL A 29 -4.94 -0.53 -19.42
CA VAL A 29 -3.53 -0.89 -19.15
C VAL A 29 -2.57 0.29 -19.25
N ASN A 30 -3.00 1.43 -19.80
CA ASN A 30 -2.24 2.67 -19.75
C ASN A 30 -2.59 3.38 -18.43
N TYR A 31 -1.64 3.42 -17.49
CA TYR A 31 -1.83 3.99 -16.14
C TYR A 31 -0.63 4.84 -15.68
N GLU A 32 0.14 5.37 -16.63
CA GLU A 32 1.36 6.13 -16.33
C GLU A 32 1.06 7.53 -15.77
N LYS A 33 -0.15 8.06 -16.02
CA LYS A 33 -0.60 9.34 -15.47
C LYS A 33 -1.65 9.15 -14.38
N ALA A 34 -1.73 10.13 -13.48
CA ALA A 34 -2.71 10.09 -12.40
C ALA A 34 -4.16 10.12 -12.92
N GLU A 35 -4.44 10.84 -14.01
CA GLU A 35 -5.77 10.89 -14.63
C GLU A 35 -6.23 9.57 -15.27
N ASP A 36 -5.30 8.64 -15.53
CA ASP A 36 -5.60 7.35 -16.15
C ASP A 36 -6.22 6.35 -15.16
N VAL A 37 -6.12 6.62 -13.86
CA VAL A 37 -6.57 5.72 -12.78
C VAL A 37 -7.56 6.45 -11.86
N SER A 38 -8.76 5.91 -11.75
CA SER A 38 -9.82 6.44 -10.88
C SER A 38 -10.40 5.34 -9.99
N LEU A 39 -10.67 5.65 -8.72
CA LEU A 39 -11.33 4.71 -7.80
C LEU A 39 -12.75 4.30 -8.24
N HIS A 40 -13.37 5.08 -9.12
CA HIS A 40 -14.69 4.78 -9.68
C HIS A 40 -14.64 3.71 -10.78
N ASN A 41 -13.55 3.68 -11.55
CA ASN A 41 -13.42 2.85 -12.75
C ASN A 41 -12.39 1.74 -12.61
N ASN A 42 -11.49 1.84 -11.63
CA ASN A 42 -10.39 0.91 -11.42
C ASN A 42 -10.50 0.25 -10.05
N ARG A 43 -10.21 -1.06 -10.05
CA ARG A 43 -9.93 -1.87 -8.86
C ARG A 43 -8.44 -1.96 -8.62
N ILE A 44 -7.64 -2.03 -9.68
CA ILE A 44 -6.19 -2.08 -9.59
C ILE A 44 -5.65 -0.66 -9.56
N ILE A 45 -5.11 -0.26 -8.40
CA ILE A 45 -4.64 1.09 -8.14
C ILE A 45 -3.11 1.08 -7.95
N PRO A 46 -2.33 1.43 -8.98
CA PRO A 46 -0.90 1.65 -8.83
C PRO A 46 -0.64 2.81 -7.89
N VAL A 47 0.33 2.65 -7.00
CA VAL A 47 0.78 3.69 -6.07
C VAL A 47 2.24 3.98 -6.36
N ASN A 48 2.58 5.25 -6.56
CA ASN A 48 3.98 5.63 -6.69
C ASN A 48 4.62 5.61 -5.30
N PHE A 49 5.12 4.45 -4.89
CA PHE A 49 5.68 4.28 -3.55
C PHE A 49 6.93 5.15 -3.34
N VAL A 50 7.71 5.41 -4.39
CA VAL A 50 8.89 6.29 -4.33
C VAL A 50 8.52 7.70 -3.88
N THR A 51 7.36 8.24 -4.28
CA THR A 51 6.93 9.58 -3.86
C THR A 51 6.03 9.56 -2.62
N GLU A 52 5.29 8.48 -2.39
CA GLU A 52 4.29 8.41 -1.32
C GLU A 52 4.78 7.75 -0.02
N HIS A 53 5.89 7.01 -0.03
CA HIS A 53 6.35 6.21 1.11
C HIS A 53 6.31 6.99 2.43
N LYS A 54 6.92 8.18 2.52
CA LYS A 54 6.93 8.95 3.80
C LYS A 54 5.52 9.23 4.32
N LYS A 55 4.60 9.65 3.45
CA LYS A 55 3.21 9.93 3.81
C LYS A 55 2.48 8.66 4.25
N LEU A 56 2.71 7.54 3.58
CA LEU A 56 2.13 6.25 3.96
C LEU A 56 2.62 5.78 5.34
N LEU A 57 3.91 5.98 5.65
CA LEU A 57 4.44 5.62 6.98
C LEU A 57 3.90 6.55 8.06
N GLN A 58 3.82 7.86 7.78
CA GLN A 58 3.18 8.83 8.68
C GLN A 58 1.72 8.47 8.96
N HIS A 59 0.96 8.10 7.93
CA HIS A 59 -0.43 7.70 8.10
C HIS A 59 -0.55 6.42 8.94
N LEU A 60 0.26 5.40 8.65
CA LEU A 60 0.30 4.18 9.46
C LEU A 60 0.65 4.46 10.92
N TYR A 61 1.65 5.31 11.17
CA TYR A 61 2.01 5.75 12.52
C TYR A 61 0.82 6.40 13.23
N ASN A 62 0.11 7.31 12.55
CA ASN A 62 -1.08 7.95 13.12
C ASN A 62 -2.18 6.94 13.46
N LEU A 63 -2.43 5.94 12.62
CA LEU A 63 -3.43 4.89 12.91
C LEU A 63 -3.05 4.10 14.16
N ILE A 64 -1.77 3.77 14.33
CA ILE A 64 -1.27 3.04 15.50
C ILE A 64 -1.35 3.91 16.76
N SER A 65 -0.87 5.15 16.70
CA SER A 65 -0.87 6.08 17.85
C SER A 65 -2.28 6.44 18.34
N ASN A 66 -3.28 6.38 17.46
CA ASN A 66 -4.68 6.60 17.82
C ASN A 66 -5.46 5.30 18.05
N GLU A 67 -4.79 4.14 18.11
CA GLU A 67 -5.41 2.84 18.37
C GLU A 67 -6.48 2.43 17.33
N TYR A 68 -6.35 2.92 16.09
CA TYR A 68 -7.27 2.63 14.98
C TYR A 68 -6.87 1.41 14.13
N LEU A 69 -5.77 0.74 14.48
CA LEU A 69 -5.31 -0.45 13.77
C LEU A 69 -5.34 -1.68 14.69
N CYS A 70 -6.13 -2.68 14.31
CA CYS A 70 -6.14 -3.98 14.95
C CYS A 70 -5.41 -5.00 14.06
N ILE A 71 -4.46 -5.74 14.64
CA ILE A 71 -3.68 -6.77 13.93
C ILE A 71 -3.89 -8.10 14.66
N PRO A 72 -4.41 -9.15 13.98
CA PRO A 72 -4.52 -10.48 14.57
C PRO A 72 -3.15 -11.02 15.00
N GLU A 73 -3.09 -11.69 16.17
CA GLU A 73 -1.84 -12.25 16.69
C GLU A 73 -1.18 -13.25 15.74
N SER A 74 -1.97 -13.94 14.92
CA SER A 74 -1.48 -14.87 13.89
C SER A 74 -0.68 -14.19 12.78
N MET A 75 -0.70 -12.86 12.66
CA MET A 75 0.08 -12.10 11.66
C MET A 75 1.47 -11.72 12.20
N GLU A 76 2.24 -12.70 12.66
CA GLU A 76 3.54 -12.48 13.32
C GLU A 76 4.51 -11.60 12.51
N LYS A 77 4.61 -11.83 11.19
CA LYS A 77 5.49 -11.01 10.32
C LYS A 77 5.11 -9.53 10.32
N VAL A 78 3.81 -9.22 10.35
CA VAL A 78 3.32 -7.84 10.43
C VAL A 78 3.72 -7.24 11.78
N ILE A 79 3.48 -7.97 12.87
CA ILE A 79 3.83 -7.54 14.23
C ILE A 79 5.34 -7.30 14.36
N ILE A 80 6.18 -8.22 13.89
CA ILE A 80 7.65 -8.06 13.93
C ILE A 80 8.10 -6.89 13.05
N SER A 81 7.50 -6.71 11.87
CA SER A 81 7.83 -5.58 10.99
C SER A 81 7.57 -4.23 11.67
N LEU A 82 6.49 -4.12 12.45
CA LEU A 82 6.17 -2.91 13.22
C LEU A 82 7.11 -2.72 14.41
N LYS A 83 7.38 -3.78 15.17
CA LYS A 83 8.27 -3.71 16.36
C LYS A 83 9.71 -3.36 16.02
N SER A 84 10.16 -3.73 14.82
CA SER A 84 11.53 -3.46 14.35
C SER A 84 11.66 -2.20 13.49
N ALA A 85 10.55 -1.52 13.16
CA ALA A 85 10.57 -0.37 12.27
C ALA A 85 11.36 0.80 12.89
N VAL A 86 12.48 1.15 12.27
CA VAL A 86 13.27 2.34 12.60
C VAL A 86 13.09 3.36 11.49
N ALA A 87 12.74 4.60 11.83
CA ALA A 87 12.53 5.65 10.85
C ALA A 87 13.04 7.01 11.35
N ASN A 88 13.52 7.82 10.42
CA ASN A 88 13.86 9.23 10.65
C ASN A 88 12.99 10.10 9.73
N GLU A 89 12.23 11.05 10.28
CA GLU A 89 11.29 11.89 9.51
C GLU A 89 10.37 11.09 8.57
N TYR A 90 9.85 9.95 9.06
CA TYR A 90 9.04 9.00 8.31
C TYR A 90 9.72 8.37 7.08
N LEU A 91 11.05 8.49 6.97
CA LEU A 91 11.87 7.69 6.09
C LEU A 91 12.31 6.43 6.83
N LEU A 92 11.80 5.28 6.39
CA LEU A 92 12.14 3.97 6.97
C LEU A 92 13.60 3.63 6.69
N ASP A 93 14.36 3.32 7.73
CA ASP A 93 15.69 2.73 7.60
C ASP A 93 15.53 1.21 7.39
N LYS A 94 15.54 0.82 6.11
CA LYS A 94 15.40 -0.59 5.71
C LYS A 94 16.55 -1.47 6.20
N SER A 95 17.71 -0.91 6.54
CA SER A 95 18.87 -1.69 7.03
C SER A 95 18.73 -2.08 8.50
N GLN A 96 17.95 -1.31 9.26
CA GLN A 96 17.70 -1.54 10.69
C GLN A 96 16.31 -2.11 10.97
N SER A 97 15.48 -2.28 9.93
CA SER A 97 14.11 -2.78 10.02
C SER A 97 13.99 -4.20 9.45
N SER A 98 13.10 -5.01 10.01
CA SER A 98 12.83 -6.38 9.54
C SER A 98 11.53 -6.47 8.74
N TYR A 99 11.47 -7.40 7.79
CA TYR A 99 10.28 -7.66 6.94
C TYR A 99 9.74 -6.40 6.24
N ASN A 100 10.64 -5.60 5.66
CA ASN A 100 10.30 -4.33 4.99
C ASN A 100 9.18 -4.46 3.96
N ASP A 101 9.15 -5.55 3.18
CA ASP A 101 8.08 -5.78 2.19
C ASP A 101 6.71 -6.00 2.84
N THR A 102 6.68 -6.62 4.03
CA THR A 102 5.44 -6.79 4.81
C THR A 102 4.96 -5.45 5.35
N LEU A 103 5.87 -4.60 5.83
CA LEU A 103 5.53 -3.25 6.27
C LEU A 103 5.08 -2.36 5.10
N ASP A 104 5.73 -2.46 3.94
CA ASP A 104 5.35 -1.75 2.73
C ASP A 104 3.95 -2.19 2.24
N ALA A 105 3.63 -3.48 2.31
CA ALA A 105 2.29 -4.00 2.03
C ALA A 105 1.24 -3.47 3.03
N LEU A 106 1.55 -3.41 4.33
CA LEU A 106 0.65 -2.84 5.33
C LEU A 106 0.40 -1.35 5.06
N ARG A 107 1.44 -0.59 4.73
CA ARG A 107 1.37 0.84 4.37
C ARG A 107 0.47 1.08 3.16
N LEU A 108 0.52 0.20 2.16
CA LEU A 108 -0.41 0.23 1.02
C LEU A 108 -1.84 -0.15 1.44
N ALA A 109 -2.01 -1.15 2.29
CA ALA A 109 -3.31 -1.63 2.74
C ALA A 109 -4.09 -0.58 3.55
N VAL A 110 -3.39 0.28 4.30
CA VAL A 110 -4.00 1.37 5.07
C VAL A 110 -3.98 2.71 4.34
N LYS A 111 -3.64 2.74 3.05
CA LYS A 111 -3.60 4.00 2.29
C LYS A 111 -4.98 4.67 2.35
N PRO A 112 -5.06 5.96 2.74
CA PRO A 112 -6.34 6.66 2.75
C PRO A 112 -6.85 6.79 1.31
N ASN A 113 -8.14 6.47 1.14
CA ASN A 113 -8.87 6.89 -0.04
C ASN A 113 -8.92 8.43 0.00
N ARG A 114 -8.52 9.10 -1.09
CA ARG A 114 -8.93 10.49 -1.27
C ARG A 114 -10.45 10.46 -1.39
N PHE A 115 -11.14 10.78 -0.29
CA PHE A 115 -12.49 11.28 -0.36
C PHE A 115 -12.33 12.77 -0.67
N ASP A 116 -12.26 13.08 -1.96
CA ASP A 116 -12.52 14.42 -2.44
C ASP A 116 -14.04 14.55 -2.68
#